data_AF-A0A959BPR4-F1
#
_entry.id   AF-A0A959BPR4-F1
#
_cell.length_a   1.000
_cell.length_b   1.000
_cell.length_c   1.000
_cell.angle_alpha   90.00
_cell.angle_beta   90.00
_cell.angle_gamma   90.00
#
_symmetry.space_group_name_H-M   'P 1'
#
loop_
_entity.id
_entity.type
_entity.pdbx_description
1 polymer ?
#
loop_
_entity_poly.entity_id
_entity_poly.type
_entity_poly.pdbx_seq_one_letter_code
_entity_poly.pdbx_strand_id
1 'polypeptide(L)' 'MIIIDVKDNESIDRALKRYKRKHRNIGLIRELRRRKQFTKPSVKRRTEMLKAVYKQEKELAEAND' A
#
# COMPACT_ATOMS: atom_id res chain seq x y z
N MET A 1 9.97 2.82 -12.72
CA MET A 1 11.28 2.17 -12.57
C MET A 1 11.84 2.54 -11.21
N ILE A 2 12.32 1.59 -10.40
CA ILE A 2 12.85 1.88 -9.06
C ILE A 2 14.35 2.08 -9.20
N ILE A 3 14.82 3.32 -9.04
CA ILE A 3 16.24 3.65 -9.04
C ILE A 3 16.70 3.84 -7.59
N ILE A 4 17.87 3.29 -7.27
CA ILE A 4 18.49 3.39 -5.95
C ILE A 4 19.94 3.75 -6.15
N ASP A 5 20.30 4.91 -5.63
CA ASP A 5 21.67 5.36 -5.60
C ASP A 5 22.38 4.64 -4.46
N VAL A 6 23.45 3.95 -4.81
CA VAL A 6 24.36 3.28 -3.87
C VAL A 6 25.63 4.11 -3.83
N LYS A 7 26.05 4.52 -2.63
CA LYS A 7 27.32 5.24 -2.44
C LYS A 7 28.45 4.24 -2.19
N ASP A 8 29.69 4.62 -2.50
CA ASP A 8 30.87 3.74 -2.48
C ASP A 8 31.17 3.07 -1.11
N ASN A 9 30.71 3.67 -0.01
CA ASN A 9 30.86 3.13 1.36
C ASN A 9 29.59 2.51 1.95
N GLU A 10 28.60 2.16 1.12
CA GLU A 10 27.37 1.55 1.59
C GLU A 10 27.37 0.02 1.49
N SER A 11 27.08 -0.66 2.60
CA SER A 11 26.85 -2.10 2.61
C SER A 11 25.65 -2.47 1.73
N ILE A 12 25.83 -3.51 0.90
CA ILE A 12 24.83 -4.07 -0.02
C ILE A 12 23.49 -4.32 0.68
N ASP A 13 23.50 -4.79 1.93
CA ASP A 13 22.30 -5.08 2.71
C ASP A 13 21.44 -3.84 2.97
N ARG A 14 22.08 -2.68 3.18
CA ARG A 14 21.36 -1.41 3.37
C ARG A 14 20.69 -0.97 2.07
N ALA A 15 21.37 -1.10 0.94
CA ALA A 15 20.79 -0.83 -0.38
C ALA A 15 19.58 -1.74 -0.67
N LEU A 16 19.69 -3.04 -0.39
CA LEU A 16 18.59 -4.01 -0.53
C LEU A 16 17.40 -3.69 0.38
N LYS A 17 17.65 -3.28 1.62
CA LYS A 17 16.58 -2.89 2.55
C LYS A 17 15.85 -1.65 2.06
N ARG A 18 16.55 -0.65 1.50
CA ARG A 18 15.94 0.52 0.86
C ARG A 18 15.13 0.11 -0.37
N TYR A 19 15.64 -0.81 -1.20
CA TYR A 19 14.89 -1.35 -2.33
C TYR A 19 13.58 -1.99 -1.88
N LYS A 20 13.65 -2.89 -0.91
CA LYS A 20 12.48 -3.59 -0.38
C LYS A 20 11.47 -2.62 0.24
N ARG A 21 11.92 -1.50 0.81
CA ARG A 21 11.02 -0.44 1.32
C ARG A 21 10.41 0.37 0.16
N LYS A 22 11.21 0.85 -0.79
CA LYS A 22 10.70 1.58 -1.98
C LYS A 22 9.70 0.74 -2.79
N HIS A 23 10.02 -0.54 -3.03
CA HIS A 23 9.13 -1.47 -3.74
C HIS A 23 7.80 -1.67 -3.02
N ARG A 24 7.82 -1.83 -1.68
CA ARG A 24 6.58 -1.93 -0.88
C ARG A 24 5.77 -0.64 -0.89
N ASN A 25 6.42 0.52 -0.77
CA ASN A 25 5.76 1.83 -0.76
C ASN A 25 5.06 2.13 -2.09
N ILE A 26 5.69 1.76 -3.22
CA ILE A 26 5.09 1.94 -4.55
C ILE A 26 3.84 1.07 -4.72
N GLY A 27 3.76 -0.09 -4.04
CA GLY A 27 2.56 -0.92 -4.07
C GLY A 27 2.27 -1.56 -5.43
N LEU A 28 3.30 -1.70 -6.28
CA LEU A 28 3.17 -2.15 -7.67
C LEU A 28 2.44 -3.50 -7.79
N ILE A 29 2.74 -4.45 -6.90
CA ILE A 29 2.05 -5.76 -6.85
C ILE A 29 0.55 -5.59 -6.55
N ARG A 30 0.19 -4.70 -5.63
CA ARG A 30 -1.22 -4.43 -5.28
C ARG A 30 -1.96 -3.83 -6.47
N GLU A 31 -1.31 -2.93 -7.19
CA GLU A 31 -1.87 -2.32 -8.37
C GLU A 31 -2.04 -3.32 -9.53
N LEU A 32 -1.02 -4.14 -9.81
CA LEU A 32 -1.13 -5.20 -10.82
C LEU A 32 -2.28 -6.16 -10.51
N ARG A 33 -2.42 -6.59 -9.25
CA ARG A 33 -3.53 -7.45 -8.82
C ARG A 33 -4.88 -6.76 -8.99
N ARG A 34 -4.98 -5.47 -8.66
CA ARG A 34 -6.20 -4.67 -8.85
C ARG A 34 -6.58 -4.55 -10.33
N ARG A 35 -5.60 -4.36 -11.21
CA ARG A 35 -5.81 -4.18 -12.66
C ARG A 35 -6.05 -5.50 -13.40
N LYS A 36 -5.72 -6.64 -12.81
CA LYS A 36 -5.90 -7.97 -13.41
C LYS A 36 -7.36 -8.26 -13.83
N GLN A 37 -8.33 -7.70 -13.11
CA GLN A 37 -9.75 -7.91 -13.36
C GLN A 37 -10.50 -6.58 -13.47
N PHE A 38 -11.50 -6.52 -14.35
CA PHE A 38 -12.37 -5.36 -14.43
C PHE A 38 -13.32 -5.33 -13.23
N THR A 39 -13.33 -4.22 -12.51
CA THR A 39 -14.26 -3.97 -11.41
C THR A 39 -15.17 -2.80 -11.78
N LYS A 40 -16.49 -3.04 -11.78
CA LYS A 40 -17.47 -2.00 -12.09
C LYS A 40 -17.32 -0.81 -11.12
N PRO A 41 -17.45 0.44 -11.59
CA PRO A 41 -17.30 1.63 -10.75
C PRO A 41 -18.24 1.63 -9.52
N SER A 42 -19.46 1.11 -9.69
CA SER A 42 -20.44 0.97 -8.61
C SER A 42 -19.97 0.03 -7.50
N VAL A 43 -19.39 -1.12 -7.86
CA VAL A 43 -18.84 -2.09 -6.91
C VAL A 43 -17.65 -1.49 -6.17
N LYS A 44 -16.76 -0.78 -6.89
CA LYS A 44 -15.61 -0.10 -6.28
C LYS A 44 -16.07 0.92 -5.23
N ARG A 45 -16.99 1.83 -5.58
CA ARG A 45 -17.54 2.82 -4.64
C ARG A 45 -18.20 2.17 -3.42
N ARG A 46 -18.98 1.10 -3.63
CA ARG A 46 -19.60 0.37 -2.51
C ARG A 46 -18.54 -0.16 -1.53
N THR A 47 -17.47 -0.77 -2.04
CA THR A 47 -16.39 -1.30 -1.18
C THR A 47 -15.61 -0.20 -0.46
N GLU A 48 -15.48 0.99 -1.04
CA GLU A 48 -14.85 2.15 -0.39
C GLU A 48 -15.70 2.67 0.77
N MET A 49 -17.01 2.83 0.58
CA MET A 49 -17.91 3.27 1.65
C MET A 49 -17.97 2.29 2.82
N LEU A 50 -18.12 0.99 2.55
CA LEU A 50 -18.15 -0.04 3.60
C LEU A 50 -16.88 -0.05 4.44
N LYS A 51 -15.70 0.13 3.80
CA LYS A 51 -14.42 0.24 4.51
C LYS A 51 -14.33 1.50 5.36
N ALA A 52 -14.87 2.62 4.89
CA ALA A 52 -14.88 3.87 5.63
C ALA A 52 -15.74 3.76 6.89
N VAL A 53 -16.96 3.21 6.77
CA VAL A 53 -17.86 2.95 7.90
C VAL A 53 -17.18 2.07 8.94
N TYR A 54 -16.60 0.94 8.52
CA TYR A 54 -15.88 0.03 9.43
C TYR A 54 -14.73 0.72 10.19
N LYS A 55 -13.96 1.59 9.51
CA LYS A 55 -12.87 2.34 10.14
C LYS A 55 -13.39 3.33 11.17
N GLN A 56 -14.49 4.03 10.85
CA GLN A 56 -15.12 5.00 11.74
C GLN A 56 -15.72 4.33 12.98
N GLU A 57 -16.42 3.20 12.81
CA GLU A 57 -16.96 2.42 13.93
C GLU A 57 -15.85 1.94 14.85
N LYS A 58 -14.74 1.47 14.28
CA LYS A 58 -13.57 1.03 15.05
C LYS A 58 -12.93 2.19 15.83
N GLU A 59 -12.74 3.36 15.22
CA GLU A 59 -12.18 4.54 15.89
C GLU A 59 -13.09 5.05 17.01
N LEU A 60 -14.41 5.01 16.82
CA LEU A 60 -15.38 5.35 17.86
C LEU A 60 -15.35 4.36 19.01
N ALA A 61 -15.23 3.05 18.73
CA ALA A 61 -15.09 2.04 19.77
C ALA A 61 -13.81 2.27 20.60
N GLU A 62 -12.67 2.49 19.94
CA GLU A 62 -11.38 2.78 20.61
C GLU A 62 -11.38 4.10 21.41
N ALA A 63 -12.25 5.06 21.08
CA ALA A 63 -12.38 6.33 21.80
C ALA A 63 -13.34 6.27 23.00
N ASN A 64 -14.20 5.24 23.06
CA ASN A 64 -15.16 5.01 24.14
C ASN A 64 -14.63 4.04 25.22
N ASP A 65 -13.50 3.36 24.95
CA ASP A 65 -12.71 2.58 25.91
C ASP A 65 -11.65 3.46 26.61
#